data_AF-A0A397BHB2-F1
#
_entry.id   AF-A0A397BHB2-F1
#
_cell.length_a   1.000
_cell.length_b   1.000
_cell.length_c   1.000
_cell.angle_alpha   90.00
_cell.angle_beta   90.00
_cell.angle_gamma   90.00
#
_symmetry.space_group_name_H-M   'P 1'
#
loop_
_entity.id
_entity.type
_entity.pdbx_description
1 polymer ?
#
loop_
_entity_poly.entity_id
_entity_poly.type
_entity_poly.pdbx_seq_one_letter_code
_entity_poly.pdbx_strand_id
1 'polypeptide(L)'
;MSGEKLCGCTDCLRYTSLPKSESARHLGFDWITKHLFYNLPREVDHCHFPSTHDPYLSVRAEPIDDTHVISHASQRVEPVAFHIAVQCMRKMVLQFPGSIEELDPTTPDMTYLRYRAAVGRNEYFENTLMREFHEDDRYTIVVLIISEDDKYPTSGLRRNWTQ
;
A
#
# COMPACT_ATOMS: atom_id res chain seq x y z
N MET A 1 4.33 15.47 20.10
CA MET A 1 4.87 14.16 19.69
C MET A 1 3.80 13.52 18.84
N SER A 2 4.01 13.48 17.52
CA SER A 2 3.06 12.91 16.55
C SER A 2 3.28 11.40 16.53
N GLY A 3 2.22 10.62 16.79
CA GLY A 3 2.24 9.16 16.70
C GLY A 3 1.94 8.71 15.28
N GLU A 4 2.75 7.82 14.72
CA GLU A 4 2.56 7.31 13.36
C GLU A 4 1.60 6.10 13.38
N LYS A 5 0.55 6.17 12.56
CA LYS A 5 -0.49 5.14 12.43
C LYS A 5 -0.38 4.48 11.06
N LEU A 6 -0.21 3.16 11.03
CA LEU A 6 -0.18 2.35 9.82
C LEU A 6 -1.48 1.52 9.75
N CYS A 7 -2.34 1.77 8.78
CA CYS A 7 -3.63 1.10 8.61
C CYS A 7 -3.69 0.49 7.21
N GLY A 8 -3.61 -0.83 7.11
CA GLY A 8 -3.84 -1.56 5.86
C GLY A 8 -5.27 -2.09 5.84
N CYS A 9 -6.14 -1.45 5.05
CA CYS A 9 -7.53 -1.87 4.89
C CYS A 9 -7.76 -2.35 3.45
N THR A 10 -8.33 -3.55 3.32
CA THR A 10 -8.58 -4.25 2.04
C THR A 10 -10.01 -4.10 1.54
N ASP A 11 -10.94 -3.57 2.34
CA ASP A 11 -12.37 -3.52 2.01
C ASP A 11 -12.77 -2.45 0.99
N CYS A 12 -11.91 -1.46 0.71
CA CYS A 12 -12.34 -0.24 0.02
C CYS A 12 -11.93 -0.10 -1.45
N LEU A 13 -11.12 -0.98 -2.04
CA LEU A 13 -10.63 -0.78 -3.41
C LEU A 13 -10.82 -1.98 -4.34
N ARG A 14 -11.82 -1.84 -5.22
CA ARG A 14 -12.11 -2.75 -6.34
C ARG A 14 -11.38 -2.37 -7.64
N TYR A 15 -10.60 -1.28 -7.65
CA TYR A 15 -9.99 -0.74 -8.87
C TYR A 15 -8.52 -1.11 -8.98
N THR A 16 -8.28 -2.37 -9.35
CA THR A 16 -6.94 -2.94 -9.49
C THR A 16 -6.56 -3.18 -10.95
N SER A 17 -7.25 -2.52 -11.90
CA SER A 17 -7.04 -2.68 -13.33
C SER A 17 -6.35 -1.48 -13.98
N LEU A 18 -5.47 -1.77 -14.95
CA LEU A 18 -4.75 -0.77 -15.73
C LEU A 18 -4.77 -1.11 -17.23
N PRO A 19 -5.11 -0.14 -18.10
CA PRO A 19 -5.13 -0.35 -19.53
C PRO A 19 -3.71 -0.42 -20.14
N LYS A 20 -3.62 -0.83 -21.40
CA LYS A 20 -2.34 -0.84 -22.15
C LYS A 20 -1.81 0.55 -22.51
N SER A 21 -2.70 1.52 -22.70
CA SER A 21 -2.36 2.86 -23.21
C SER A 21 -1.58 3.67 -22.18
N GLU A 22 -0.40 4.17 -22.56
CA GLU A 22 0.50 4.90 -21.66
C GLU A 22 -0.15 6.13 -21.01
N SER A 23 -0.81 6.98 -21.79
CA SER A 23 -1.49 8.18 -21.25
C SER A 23 -2.61 7.83 -20.28
N ALA A 24 -3.35 6.74 -20.55
CA ALA A 24 -4.41 6.26 -19.67
C ALA A 24 -3.84 5.65 -18.37
N ARG A 25 -2.64 5.06 -18.42
CA ARG A 25 -1.97 4.51 -17.23
C ARG A 25 -1.51 5.61 -16.28
N HIS A 26 -0.90 6.69 -16.76
CA HIS A 26 -0.52 7.81 -15.91
C HIS A 26 -1.73 8.44 -15.20
N LEU A 27 -2.85 8.58 -15.92
CA LEU A 27 -4.11 9.02 -15.33
C LEU A 27 -4.63 8.01 -14.30
N GLY A 28 -4.56 6.71 -14.60
CA GLY A 28 -4.94 5.63 -13.70
C GLY A 28 -4.12 5.64 -12.41
N PHE A 29 -2.80 5.76 -12.50
CA PHE A 29 -1.93 5.83 -11.32
C PHE A 29 -2.29 7.01 -10.41
N ASP A 30 -2.46 8.20 -10.99
CA ASP A 30 -2.82 9.41 -10.23
C ASP A 30 -4.18 9.25 -9.56
N TRP A 31 -5.18 8.76 -10.30
CA TRP A 31 -6.52 8.56 -9.79
C TRP A 31 -6.57 7.53 -8.66
N ILE A 32 -5.95 6.35 -8.85
CA ILE A 32 -5.89 5.28 -7.86
C ILE A 32 -5.22 5.77 -6.57
N THR A 33 -4.03 6.37 -6.68
CA THR A 33 -3.25 6.79 -5.50
C THR A 33 -3.92 7.93 -4.73
N LYS A 34 -4.53 8.89 -5.43
CA LYS A 34 -5.35 9.93 -4.77
C LYS A 34 -6.59 9.35 -4.12
N HIS A 35 -7.25 8.38 -4.76
CA HIS A 35 -8.41 7.72 -4.18
C HIS A 35 -8.04 7.01 -2.86
N LEU A 36 -6.91 6.31 -2.81
CA LEU A 36 -6.37 5.72 -1.58
C LEU A 36 -6.14 6.78 -0.50
N PHE A 37 -5.40 7.83 -0.85
CA PHE A 37 -5.02 8.88 0.08
C PHE A 37 -6.23 9.62 0.68
N TYR A 38 -7.19 10.03 -0.15
CA TYR A 38 -8.35 10.78 0.32
C TYR A 38 -9.37 9.93 1.08
N ASN A 39 -9.40 8.60 0.89
CA ASN A 39 -10.22 7.71 1.71
C ASN A 39 -9.54 7.26 3.00
N LEU A 40 -8.23 7.49 3.15
CA LEU A 40 -7.46 7.03 4.31
C LEU A 40 -8.05 7.43 5.69
N PRO A 41 -8.59 8.65 5.91
CA PRO A 41 -9.18 8.99 7.21
C PRO A 41 -10.30 8.04 7.62
N ARG A 42 -11.18 7.67 6.67
CA ARG A 42 -12.27 6.72 6.90
C ARG A 42 -11.73 5.34 7.29
N GLU A 43 -10.70 4.87 6.59
CA GLU A 43 -10.08 3.56 6.89
C GLU A 43 -9.39 3.55 8.27
N VAL A 44 -8.70 4.64 8.60
CA VAL A 44 -8.04 4.81 9.90
C VAL A 44 -9.05 4.80 11.06
N ASP A 45 -10.25 5.37 10.87
CA ASP A 45 -11.31 5.31 11.87
C ASP A 45 -11.79 3.87 12.12
N HIS A 46 -11.87 3.05 11.07
CA HIS A 46 -12.20 1.63 11.19
C HIS A 46 -11.09 0.80 11.86
N CYS A 47 -9.85 1.28 11.86
CA CYS A 47 -8.70 0.61 12.48
C CYS A 47 -8.75 0.62 14.03
N HIS A 48 -9.62 1.42 14.66
CA HIS A 48 -9.83 1.47 16.12
C HIS A 48 -8.54 1.66 16.95
N PHE A 49 -7.63 2.51 16.46
CA PHE A 49 -6.40 2.84 17.19
C PHE A 49 -6.73 3.41 18.58
N PRO A 50 -5.96 3.05 19.61
CA PRO A 50 -6.13 3.62 20.93
C PRO A 50 -5.86 5.14 20.88
N SER A 51 -6.52 5.88 21.78
CA SER A 51 -6.22 7.30 21.99
C SER A 51 -4.89 7.51 22.71
N THR A 52 -4.27 6.44 23.21
CA THR A 52 -2.96 6.44 23.86
C THR A 52 -1.83 6.22 22.85
N HIS A 53 -0.61 6.50 23.28
CA HIS A 53 0.62 6.27 22.51
C HIS A 53 1.18 4.85 22.69
N ASP A 54 0.34 3.91 23.12
CA ASP A 54 0.76 2.52 23.29
C ASP A 54 0.90 1.84 21.92
N PRO A 55 1.86 0.90 21.77
CA PRO A 55 1.90 0.03 20.60
C PRO A 55 0.56 -0.70 20.43
N TYR A 56 0.10 -0.80 19.19
CA TYR A 56 -1.15 -1.46 18.85
C TYR A 56 -0.96 -2.38 17.66
N LEU A 57 -1.65 -3.53 17.69
CA LEU A 57 -1.74 -4.47 16.60
C LEU A 57 -3.14 -5.08 16.59
N SER A 58 -3.82 -4.98 15.45
CA SER A 58 -5.10 -5.65 15.21
C SER A 58 -5.01 -6.41 13.90
N VAL A 59 -5.47 -7.65 13.92
CA VAL A 59 -5.71 -8.47 12.74
C VAL A 59 -7.15 -8.93 12.81
N ARG A 60 -7.91 -8.62 11.77
CA ARG A 60 -9.30 -9.07 11.61
C ARG A 60 -9.39 -9.90 10.34
N ALA A 61 -10.09 -11.03 10.44
CA ALA A 61 -10.43 -11.86 9.30
C ALA A 61 -11.95 -11.93 9.22
N GLU A 62 -12.52 -11.36 8.17
CA GLU A 62 -13.96 -11.31 7.94
C GLU A 62 -14.31 -12.23 6.76
N PRO A 63 -15.30 -13.12 6.91
CA PRO A 63 -15.71 -13.99 5.82
C PRO A 63 -16.36 -13.18 4.69
N ILE A 64 -15.98 -13.46 3.45
CA ILE A 64 -16.63 -12.95 2.25
C ILE A 64 -16.82 -14.12 1.29
N ASP A 65 -18.07 -14.49 1.03
CA ASP A 65 -18.44 -15.66 0.22
C ASP A 65 -17.67 -16.92 0.69
N ASP A 66 -16.96 -17.58 -0.23
CA ASP A 66 -16.12 -18.77 0.04
C ASP A 66 -14.67 -18.40 0.46
N THR A 67 -14.40 -17.12 0.74
CA THR A 67 -13.07 -16.61 1.11
C THR A 67 -13.14 -15.72 2.35
N HIS A 68 -12.00 -15.11 2.69
CA HIS A 68 -11.88 -14.16 3.79
C HIS A 68 -11.14 -12.91 3.32
N VAL A 69 -11.53 -11.77 3.88
CA VAL A 69 -10.73 -10.54 3.85
C VAL A 69 -9.96 -10.44 5.15
N ILE A 70 -8.66 -10.15 5.03
CA ILE A 70 -7.78 -9.93 6.18
C ILE A 70 -7.41 -8.45 6.20
N SER A 71 -7.73 -7.80 7.31
CA SER A 71 -7.39 -6.40 7.59
C SER A 71 -6.40 -6.34 8.75
N HIS A 72 -5.40 -5.48 8.62
CA HIS A 72 -4.33 -5.34 9.61
C HIS A 72 -4.06 -3.86 9.92
N ALA A 73 -4.07 -3.53 11.21
CA ALA A 73 -3.79 -2.21 11.71
C ALA A 73 -2.67 -2.27 12.74
N SER A 74 -1.67 -1.39 12.64
CA SER A 74 -0.63 -1.28 13.65
C SER A 74 -0.26 0.17 13.97
N GLN A 75 0.02 0.42 15.24
CA GLN A 75 0.52 1.71 15.73
C GLN A 75 1.85 1.48 16.41
N ARG A 76 2.82 2.33 16.10
CA ARG A 76 4.10 2.38 16.79
C ARG A 76 4.41 3.83 17.11
N VAL A 77 5.05 4.04 18.26
CA VAL A 77 5.53 5.36 18.66
C VAL A 77 7.03 5.29 18.77
N GLU A 78 7.71 5.99 17.88
CA GLU A 78 9.16 5.98 17.79
C GLU A 78 9.73 7.17 18.57
N PRO A 79 10.75 6.96 19.43
CA PRO A 79 11.36 8.02 20.22
C PRO A 79 12.39 8.83 19.39
N VAL A 80 12.04 9.20 18.16
CA VAL A 80 12.91 9.90 17.21
C VAL A 80 12.19 11.12 16.62
N ALA A 81 12.95 12.02 16.01
CA ALA A 81 12.36 13.16 15.29
C ALA A 81 11.57 12.68 14.07
N PHE A 82 10.48 13.37 13.74
CA PHE A 82 9.57 13.01 12.64
C PHE A 82 10.31 12.75 11.31
N HIS A 83 11.23 13.62 10.91
CA HIS A 83 12.01 13.43 9.66
C HIS A 83 12.86 12.16 9.66
N ILE A 84 13.31 11.68 10.82
CA ILE A 84 14.04 10.40 10.95
C ILE A 84 13.07 9.22 10.79
N ALA A 85 11.90 9.29 11.43
CA ALA A 85 10.87 8.28 11.29
C ALA A 85 10.42 8.13 9.82
N VAL A 86 10.18 9.25 9.13
CA VAL A 86 9.88 9.30 7.68
C VAL A 86 10.96 8.63 6.85
N GLN A 87 12.24 8.92 7.09
CA GLN A 87 13.34 8.28 6.35
C GLN A 87 13.39 6.77 6.57
N CYS A 88 13.14 6.31 7.80
CA CYS A 88 13.06 4.88 8.12
C CYS A 88 11.86 4.23 7.42
N MET A 89 10.68 4.84 7.48
CA MET A 89 9.47 4.33 6.84
C MET A 89 9.66 4.22 5.31
N ARG A 90 10.24 5.25 4.68
CA ARG A 90 10.57 5.23 3.24
C ARG A 90 11.45 4.05 2.87
N LYS A 91 12.52 3.79 3.64
CA LYS A 91 13.38 2.65 3.40
C LYS A 91 12.66 1.32 3.60
N MET A 92 11.85 1.20 4.66
CA MET A 92 11.14 -0.04 4.97
C MET A 92 10.10 -0.40 3.90
N VAL A 93 9.37 0.59 3.37
CA VAL A 93 8.27 0.37 2.43
C VAL A 93 8.78 0.36 0.98
N LEU A 94 9.51 1.40 0.55
CA LEU A 94 9.89 1.58 -0.85
C LEU A 94 11.11 0.73 -1.25
N GLN A 95 11.97 0.38 -0.29
CA GLN A 95 13.16 -0.44 -0.54
C GLN A 95 12.98 -1.87 -0.03
N PHE A 96 11.73 -2.33 0.10
CA PHE A 96 11.46 -3.70 0.51
C PHE A 96 12.18 -4.70 -0.42
N PRO A 97 12.97 -5.64 0.11
CA PRO A 97 13.72 -6.58 -0.73
C PRO A 97 12.79 -7.41 -1.61
N GLY A 98 13.10 -7.50 -2.91
CA GLY A 98 12.35 -8.31 -3.86
C GLY A 98 11.86 -7.57 -5.10
N SER A 99 12.08 -6.25 -5.20
CA SER A 99 11.85 -5.50 -6.44
C SER A 99 12.74 -6.05 -7.55
N ILE A 100 12.15 -6.32 -8.71
CA ILE A 100 12.83 -6.92 -9.86
C ILE A 100 13.04 -5.87 -10.95
N GLU A 101 12.04 -5.02 -11.17
CA GLU A 101 11.97 -4.13 -12.32
C GLU A 101 11.00 -2.98 -12.05
N GLU A 102 11.37 -1.76 -12.47
CA GLU A 102 10.44 -0.64 -12.62
C GLU A 102 9.69 -0.78 -13.96
N LEU A 103 8.36 -0.76 -13.91
CA LEU A 103 7.52 -1.14 -15.06
C LEU A 103 7.15 0.04 -15.97
N ASP A 104 6.90 1.22 -15.41
CA ASP A 104 6.57 2.43 -16.16
C ASP A 104 7.26 3.66 -15.56
N PRO A 105 7.63 4.66 -16.37
CA PRO A 105 8.07 5.94 -15.86
C PRO A 105 6.94 6.62 -15.08
N THR A 106 7.27 7.12 -13.91
CA THR A 106 6.34 7.76 -12.97
C THR A 106 6.88 9.12 -12.52
N THR A 107 6.09 9.87 -11.74
CA THR A 107 6.54 11.11 -11.11
C THR A 107 7.47 10.81 -9.92
N PRO A 108 8.29 11.78 -9.45
CA PRO A 108 9.27 11.53 -8.39
C PRO A 108 8.69 11.07 -7.04
N ASP A 109 7.41 11.31 -6.79
CA ASP A 109 6.66 10.89 -5.61
C ASP A 109 5.99 9.52 -5.76
N MET A 110 6.15 8.87 -6.91
CA MET A 110 5.43 7.66 -7.28
C MET A 110 6.41 6.59 -7.77
N THR A 111 6.05 5.33 -7.60
CA THR A 111 6.81 4.22 -8.15
C THR A 111 5.87 3.11 -8.56
N TYR A 112 6.07 2.55 -9.75
CA TYR A 112 5.36 1.36 -10.21
C TYR A 112 6.35 0.27 -10.60
N LEU A 113 6.38 -0.81 -9.81
CA LEU A 113 7.42 -1.81 -9.91
C LEU A 113 6.90 -3.22 -9.72
N ARG A 114 7.65 -4.21 -10.19
CA ARG A 114 7.34 -5.63 -10.02
C ARG A 114 8.15 -6.23 -8.88
N TYR A 115 7.46 -6.83 -7.91
CA TYR A 115 8.06 -7.60 -6.83
C TYR A 115 8.02 -9.11 -7.12
N ARG A 116 9.07 -9.82 -6.70
CA ARG A 116 9.02 -11.27 -6.46
C ARG A 116 8.48 -11.50 -5.07
N ALA A 117 7.23 -11.96 -5.00
CA ALA A 117 6.60 -12.31 -3.74
C ALA A 117 6.69 -13.83 -3.54
N ALA A 118 7.10 -14.25 -2.34
CA ALA A 118 7.29 -15.65 -1.99
C ALA A 118 6.29 -16.06 -0.90
N VAL A 119 5.48 -17.08 -1.17
CA VAL A 119 4.54 -17.65 -0.19
C VAL A 119 4.71 -19.15 -0.16
N GLY A 120 5.28 -19.63 0.95
CA GLY A 120 5.65 -21.02 1.08
C GLY A 120 6.67 -21.42 0.03
N ARG A 121 6.33 -22.42 -0.80
CA ARG A 121 7.21 -22.92 -1.88
C ARG A 121 6.91 -22.32 -3.24
N ASN A 122 5.87 -21.49 -3.35
CA ASN A 122 5.45 -20.90 -4.61
C ASN A 122 5.98 -19.48 -4.73
N GLU A 123 6.46 -19.16 -5.92
CA GLU A 123 6.85 -17.81 -6.31
C GLU A 123 5.78 -17.21 -7.18
N TYR A 124 5.48 -15.95 -6.94
CA TYR A 124 4.54 -15.18 -7.74
C TYR A 124 5.04 -13.75 -7.85
N PHE A 125 4.50 -13.04 -8.83
CA PHE A 125 4.92 -11.68 -9.15
C PHE A 125 3.74 -10.73 -8.96
N GLU A 126 4.00 -9.63 -8.28
CA GLU A 126 3.02 -8.59 -7.98
C GLU A 126 3.51 -7.29 -8.63
N ASN A 127 2.63 -6.62 -9.36
CA ASN A 127 2.90 -5.26 -9.79
C ASN A 127 2.37 -4.31 -8.71
N THR A 128 3.23 -3.50 -8.14
CA THR A 128 2.91 -2.67 -6.98
C THR A 128 3.08 -1.21 -7.33
N LEU A 129 2.00 -0.45 -7.14
CA LEU A 129 1.95 0.99 -7.24
C LEU A 129 2.09 1.61 -5.86
N MET A 130 3.05 2.51 -5.71
CA MET A 130 3.31 3.24 -4.49
C MET A 130 3.32 4.74 -4.76
N ARG A 131 2.85 5.53 -3.78
CA ARG A 131 2.98 6.98 -3.83
C ARG A 131 3.17 7.58 -2.46
N GLU A 132 4.07 8.55 -2.39
CA GLU A 132 4.35 9.38 -1.22
C GLU A 132 3.49 10.65 -1.23
N PHE A 133 2.89 10.98 -0.09
CA PHE A 133 2.17 12.23 0.16
C PHE A 133 2.79 12.93 1.36
N HIS A 134 3.14 14.20 1.18
CA HIS A 134 3.80 15.03 2.18
C HIS A 134 2.87 16.18 2.60
N GLU A 135 2.61 16.26 3.90
CA GLU A 135 1.91 17.35 4.58
C GLU A 135 2.82 17.90 5.70
N ASP A 136 2.48 19.05 6.30
CA ASP A 136 3.36 19.74 7.26
C ASP A 136 3.69 18.89 8.50
N ASP A 137 2.73 18.10 8.99
CA ASP A 137 2.83 17.28 10.19
C ASP A 137 2.57 15.79 9.95
N ARG A 138 2.44 15.40 8.67
CA ARG A 138 2.06 14.05 8.27
C ARG A 138 2.75 13.63 7.00
N TYR A 139 3.13 12.36 6.99
CA TYR A 139 3.73 11.69 5.85
C TYR A 139 2.97 10.38 5.62
N THR A 140 2.54 10.15 4.39
CA THR A 140 1.73 8.99 4.04
C THR A 140 2.33 8.31 2.83
N ILE A 141 2.47 6.99 2.88
CA ILE A 141 2.73 6.15 1.71
C ILE A 141 1.47 5.34 1.49
N VAL A 142 0.95 5.34 0.26
CA VAL A 142 -0.10 4.40 -0.15
C VAL A 142 0.54 3.32 -1.02
N VAL A 143 0.16 2.06 -0.81
CA VAL A 143 0.67 0.91 -1.54
C VAL A 143 -0.51 0.08 -2.05
N LEU A 144 -0.53 -0.22 -3.34
CA LEU A 144 -1.56 -1.05 -3.95
C LEU A 144 -0.96 -2.03 -4.95
N ILE A 145 -1.41 -3.28 -4.87
CA ILE A 145 -1.13 -4.28 -5.89
C ILE A 145 -2.14 -4.15 -7.04
N ILE A 146 -1.63 -3.98 -8.25
CA ILE A 146 -2.43 -4.01 -9.49
C ILE A 146 -2.54 -5.47 -9.96
N SER A 147 -3.74 -6.03 -9.88
CA SER A 147 -4.02 -7.43 -10.21
C SER A 147 -4.52 -7.65 -11.64
N GLU A 148 -4.95 -6.60 -12.34
CA GLU A 148 -5.44 -6.63 -13.71
C GLU A 148 -4.70 -5.62 -14.60
N ASP A 149 -3.41 -5.87 -14.85
CA ASP A 149 -2.61 -5.02 -15.74
C ASP A 149 -2.57 -5.60 -17.17
N ASP A 150 -3.23 -4.92 -18.12
CA ASP A 150 -3.25 -5.36 -19.52
C ASP A 150 -1.87 -5.28 -20.21
N LYS A 151 -1.00 -4.37 -19.77
CA LYS A 151 0.35 -4.15 -20.36
C LYS A 151 1.35 -5.14 -19.77
N TYR A 152 1.28 -5.34 -18.46
CA TYR A 152 2.19 -6.20 -17.70
C TYR A 152 1.42 -7.29 -16.94
N PRO A 153 0.82 -8.26 -17.64
CA PRO A 153 0.02 -9.29 -16.99
C PRO A 153 0.87 -10.10 -16.00
N THR A 154 0.27 -10.47 -14.87
CA THR A 154 0.84 -11.39 -13.88
C THR A 154 0.09 -12.73 -13.95
N SER A 155 0.84 -13.83 -13.91
CA SER A 155 0.31 -15.20 -13.94
C SER A 155 0.51 -15.88 -12.58
N GLY A 156 -0.45 -16.72 -12.17
CA GLY A 156 -0.34 -17.53 -10.95
C GLY A 156 -1.26 -17.07 -9.81
N LEU A 157 -0.86 -17.37 -8.57
CA LEU A 157 -1.60 -17.01 -7.37
C LEU A 157 -1.69 -15.48 -7.25
N ARG A 158 -2.92 -14.97 -7.06
CA ARG A 158 -3.18 -13.54 -6.90
C ARG A 158 -3.38 -13.19 -5.43
N ARG A 159 -2.82 -12.07 -5.01
CA ARG A 159 -3.17 -11.40 -3.75
C ARG A 159 -3.66 -10.00 -4.09
N ASN A 160 -4.88 -9.70 -3.65
CA ASN A 160 -5.39 -8.34 -3.66
C ASN A 160 -5.10 -7.76 -2.28
N TRP A 161 -4.02 -6.99 -2.16
CA TRP A 161 -3.60 -6.38 -0.90
C TRP A 161 -3.38 -4.88 -1.10
N THR A 162 -3.78 -4.12 -0.09
CA THR A 162 -3.62 -2.66 -0.01
C THR A 162 -3.03 -2.33 1.35
N GLN A 163 -2.04 -1.43 1.38
CA GLN A 163 -1.37 -0.98 2.60
C GLN A 163 -1.31 0.55 2.66
#